data_AF-A0A3N7GXJ2-F1
#
_entry.id   AF-A0A3N7GXJ2-F1
#
_cell.length_a   1.000
_cell.length_b   1.000
_cell.length_c   1.000
_cell.angle_alpha   90.00
_cell.angle_beta   90.00
_cell.angle_gamma   90.00
#
_symmetry.space_group_name_H-M   'P 1'
#
loop_
_entity.id
_entity.type
_entity.pdbx_description
1 polymer ?
#
loop_
_entity_poly.entity_id
_entity_poly.type
_entity_poly.pdbx_seq_one_letter_code
_entity_poly.pdbx_strand_id
1 'polypeptide(L)'
;YRWRRVSCPAFHLEFCKQFNGRTQDKPGQILPVVITVFEDKSFEFIIKTPPAAVQLMEASKVKKGSGEPNRNKVGSVSWDQVAQIAEDKMTDLNCFTKDAAMSMVAGTARSMGLKVTGTKPNA
;
A
#
# COMPACT_ATOMS: atom_id res chain seq x y z
N TYR A 1 -10.38 -8.82 -9.57
CA TYR A 1 -10.93 -8.27 -8.32
C TYR A 1 -12.44 -8.50 -8.25
N ARG A 2 -12.84 -9.74 -7.96
CA ARG A 2 -14.24 -10.10 -7.71
C ARG A 2 -14.20 -10.97 -6.47
N TRP A 3 -14.40 -10.35 -5.31
CA TRP A 3 -14.55 -11.06 -4.05
C TRP A 3 -15.79 -11.94 -4.15
N ARG A 4 -15.61 -13.22 -4.53
CA ARG A 4 -16.65 -14.22 -4.33
C ARG A 4 -16.91 -14.25 -2.83
N ARG A 5 -18.18 -14.06 -2.45
CA ARG A 5 -18.71 -14.29 -1.11
C ARG A 5 -18.21 -15.64 -0.62
N VAL A 6 -17.21 -15.62 0.25
CA VAL A 6 -16.88 -16.76 1.08
C VAL A 6 -17.86 -16.66 2.25
N SER A 7 -19.00 -17.32 2.10
CA SER A 7 -19.90 -17.58 3.22
C SER A 7 -19.19 -18.52 4.18
N CYS A 8 -18.70 -18.02 5.31
CA CYS A 8 -18.27 -18.85 6.43
C CYS A 8 -18.83 -18.27 7.75
N PRO A 9 -19.67 -19.03 8.49
CA PRO A 9 -20.34 -18.57 9.70
C PRO A 9 -19.37 -18.57 10.90
N ALA A 10 -19.57 -17.67 11.87
CA ALA A 10 -18.78 -17.46 13.10
C ALA A 10 -17.38 -16.84 12.95
N PHE A 11 -16.52 -17.28 12.02
CA PHE A 11 -15.19 -16.69 11.79
C PHE A 11 -15.26 -15.19 11.47
N HIS A 12 -16.33 -14.79 10.78
CA HIS A 12 -16.51 -13.45 10.25
C HIS A 12 -16.67 -12.37 11.34
N LEU A 13 -17.31 -12.69 12.47
CA LEU A 13 -17.66 -11.70 13.50
C LEU A 13 -16.48 -11.31 14.39
N GLU A 14 -15.68 -12.28 14.82
CA GLU A 14 -14.51 -12.04 15.69
C GLU A 14 -13.41 -11.30 14.91
N PHE A 15 -13.15 -11.73 13.67
CA PHE A 15 -12.22 -11.04 12.77
C PHE A 15 -12.68 -9.60 12.48
N CYS A 16 -13.94 -9.38 12.10
CA CYS A 16 -14.43 -8.04 11.79
C CYS A 16 -14.34 -7.09 12.98
N LYS A 17 -14.58 -7.55 14.22
CA LYS A 17 -14.42 -6.71 15.42
C LYS A 17 -12.96 -6.35 15.67
N GLN A 18 -12.06 -7.33 15.65
CA GLN A 18 -10.63 -7.10 15.91
C GLN A 18 -9.98 -6.26 14.80
N PHE A 19 -10.36 -6.48 13.55
CA PHE A 19 -9.89 -5.70 12.41
C PHE A 19 -10.39 -4.25 12.48
N ASN A 20 -11.70 -4.03 12.70
CA ASN A 20 -12.25 -2.68 12.77
C ASN A 20 -11.71 -1.90 13.97
N GLY A 21 -11.46 -2.56 15.11
CA GLY A 21 -10.84 -1.92 16.27
C GLY A 21 -9.39 -1.49 16.02
N ARG A 22 -8.60 -2.32 15.30
CA ARG A 22 -7.20 -1.98 14.94
C ARG A 22 -7.08 -1.00 13.76
N THR A 23 -8.13 -0.84 12.95
CA THR A 23 -8.13 0.04 11.77
C THR A 23 -8.95 1.32 11.96
N GLN A 24 -9.46 1.54 13.18
CA GLN A 24 -10.28 2.69 13.54
C GLN A 24 -9.54 4.03 13.34
N ASP A 25 -8.21 4.02 13.46
CA ASP A 25 -7.36 5.20 13.30
C ASP A 25 -7.04 5.57 11.84
N LYS A 26 -7.34 4.70 10.86
CA LYS A 26 -7.03 4.92 9.43
C LYS A 26 -8.24 4.71 8.51
N PRO A 27 -9.35 5.44 8.72
CA PRO A 27 -10.54 5.30 7.90
C PRO A 27 -10.26 5.70 6.44
N GLY A 28 -10.62 4.83 5.50
CA GLY A 28 -10.51 5.09 4.06
C GLY A 28 -9.25 4.55 3.38
N GLN A 29 -8.27 4.05 4.13
CA GLN A 29 -7.07 3.43 3.54
C GLN A 29 -7.27 1.92 3.36
N ILE A 30 -6.93 1.42 2.18
CA ILE A 30 -6.98 -0.02 1.88
C ILE A 30 -5.76 -0.67 2.53
N LEU A 31 -5.96 -1.34 3.67
CA LEU A 31 -4.91 -2.05 4.39
C LEU A 31 -4.91 -3.54 4.01
N PRO A 32 -3.82 -4.07 3.45
CA PRO A 32 -3.71 -5.49 3.19
C PRO A 32 -3.49 -6.26 4.50
N VAL A 33 -4.19 -7.37 4.63
CA VAL A 33 -4.12 -8.26 5.81
C VAL A 33 -3.66 -9.63 5.36
N VAL A 34 -2.67 -10.18 6.06
CA VAL A 34 -2.30 -11.60 5.93
C VAL A 34 -2.96 -12.33 7.08
N ILE A 35 -3.78 -13.34 6.76
CA ILE A 35 -4.50 -14.16 7.73
C ILE A 35 -3.93 -15.58 7.64
N THR A 36 -3.41 -16.08 8.74
CA THR A 36 -3.00 -17.47 8.92
C THR A 36 -4.10 -18.18 9.69
N VAL A 37 -4.66 -19.23 9.11
CA VAL A 37 -5.72 -20.04 9.73
C VAL A 37 -5.15 -21.41 10.07
N PHE A 38 -5.32 -21.83 11.32
CA PHE A 38 -4.87 -23.13 11.82
C PHE A 38 -6.03 -24.14 11.85
N GLU A 39 -5.70 -25.44 11.90
CA GLU A 39 -6.69 -26.53 11.86
C GLU A 39 -7.63 -26.55 13.08
N ASP A 40 -7.18 -25.98 14.20
CA ASP A 40 -7.93 -25.83 15.45
C ASP A 40 -8.94 -24.66 15.42
N LYS A 41 -9.12 -24.01 14.26
CA LYS A 41 -9.95 -22.81 14.05
C LYS A 41 -9.41 -21.55 14.73
N SER A 42 -8.19 -21.59 15.26
CA SER A 42 -7.48 -20.38 15.66
C SER A 42 -7.00 -19.61 14.43
N PHE A 43 -6.81 -18.30 14.58
CA PHE A 43 -6.31 -17.45 13.51
C PHE A 43 -5.37 -16.38 14.04
N GLU A 44 -4.33 -16.11 13.28
CA GLU A 44 -3.47 -14.97 13.45
C GLU A 44 -3.59 -14.06 12.23
N PHE A 45 -3.60 -12.75 12.46
CA PHE A 45 -3.61 -11.79 11.37
C PHE A 45 -2.64 -10.66 11.62
N ILE A 46 -1.93 -10.28 10.55
CA ILE A 46 -0.98 -9.18 10.52
C ILE A 46 -1.53 -8.14 9.56
N ILE A 47 -1.77 -6.93 10.09
CA ILE A 47 -2.14 -5.76 9.28
C ILE A 47 -0.84 -5.11 8.81
N LYS A 48 -0.70 -4.98 7.49
CA LYS A 48 0.45 -4.30 6.87
C LYS A 48 0.10 -2.85 6.56
N THR A 49 1.12 -2.04 6.32
CA THR A 49 0.99 -0.65 5.86
C THR A 49 0.26 -0.61 4.51
N PRO A 50 -0.48 0.48 4.21
CA PRO A 50 -1.16 0.61 2.93
C PRO A 50 -0.18 0.43 1.76
N PRO A 51 -0.65 -0.09 0.61
CA PRO A 51 0.19 -0.30 -0.54
C PRO A 51 0.70 1.05 -1.05
N ALA A 52 1.97 1.10 -1.46
CA ALA A 52 2.61 2.30 -1.99
C ALA A 52 1.79 2.96 -3.12
N ALA A 53 1.04 2.18 -3.89
CA ALA A 53 0.13 2.70 -4.92
C ALA A 53 -0.91 3.67 -4.37
N VAL A 54 -1.53 3.35 -3.22
CA VAL A 54 -2.55 4.19 -2.59
C VAL A 54 -1.93 5.45 -1.99
N GLN A 55 -0.81 5.31 -1.28
CA GLN A 55 -0.08 6.46 -0.74
C GLN A 55 0.41 7.42 -1.83
N LEU A 56 0.88 6.90 -2.97
CA LEU A 56 1.27 7.70 -4.12
C LEU A 56 0.08 8.36 -4.83
N MET A 57 -1.09 7.71 -4.86
CA MET A 57 -2.33 8.31 -5.38
C MET A 57 -2.81 9.45 -4.49
N GLU A 58 -2.73 9.29 -3.16
CA GLU A 58 -3.03 10.36 -2.19
C GLU A 58 -2.06 11.54 -2.35
N ALA A 59 -0.75 11.26 -2.44
CA ALA A 59 0.28 12.29 -2.60
C ALA A 59 0.17 13.06 -3.94
N SER A 60 -0.23 12.37 -5.01
CA SER A 60 -0.44 12.98 -6.34
C SER A 60 -1.85 13.54 -6.57
N LYS A 61 -2.78 13.33 -5.62
CA LYS A 61 -4.21 13.68 -5.72
C LYS A 61 -4.93 13.06 -6.92
N VAL A 62 -4.42 11.93 -7.42
CA VAL A 62 -4.96 11.22 -8.60
C VAL A 62 -5.88 10.08 -8.14
N LYS A 63 -7.10 10.02 -8.68
CA LYS A 63 -8.11 9.00 -8.31
C LYS A 63 -7.92 7.64 -9.01
N LYS A 64 -7.21 7.60 -10.14
CA LYS A 64 -7.01 6.39 -10.95
C LYS A 64 -5.64 6.41 -11.61
N GLY A 65 -4.91 5.30 -11.50
CA GLY A 65 -3.65 5.11 -12.22
C GLY A 65 -3.84 5.13 -13.75
N SER A 66 -2.76 5.39 -14.48
CA SER A 66 -2.81 5.43 -15.94
C SER A 66 -3.11 4.05 -16.53
N GLY A 67 -4.03 4.00 -17.50
CA GLY A 67 -4.26 2.79 -18.31
C GLY A 67 -3.13 2.50 -19.30
N GLU A 68 -2.35 3.52 -19.66
CA GLU A 68 -1.16 3.41 -20.52
C GLU A 68 0.00 4.21 -19.89
N PRO A 69 0.72 3.64 -18.91
CA PRO A 69 1.76 4.35 -18.14
C PRO A 69 2.87 4.98 -19.00
N ASN A 70 3.14 4.37 -20.16
CA ASN A 70 4.17 4.83 -21.10
C ASN A 70 3.71 6.02 -21.97
N ARG A 71 2.40 6.18 -22.20
CA ARG A 71 1.84 7.20 -23.11
C ARG A 71 1.21 8.36 -22.35
N ASN A 72 0.40 8.06 -21.33
CA ASN A 72 -0.36 9.05 -20.58
C ASN A 72 0.16 9.11 -19.15
N LYS A 73 0.88 10.18 -18.81
CA LYS A 73 1.30 10.44 -17.43
C LYS A 73 0.17 11.16 -16.70
N VAL A 74 -0.32 10.57 -15.61
CA VAL A 74 -1.53 11.00 -14.89
C VAL A 74 -1.25 11.93 -13.71
N GLY A 75 0.02 12.20 -13.40
CA GLY A 75 0.41 13.12 -12.34
C GLY A 75 1.92 13.16 -12.11
N SER A 76 2.34 13.94 -11.11
CA SER A 76 3.73 14.01 -10.65
C SER A 76 3.82 13.91 -9.13
N VAL A 77 4.91 13.34 -8.64
CA VAL A 77 5.24 13.25 -7.21
C VAL A 77 6.66 13.75 -6.98
N SER A 78 6.91 14.43 -5.85
CA SER A 78 8.27 14.88 -5.49
C SER A 78 9.07 13.77 -4.81
N TRP A 79 10.39 13.87 -4.82
CA TRP A 79 11.25 12.95 -4.08
C TRP A 79 11.03 13.03 -2.57
N ASP A 80 10.65 14.19 -2.02
CA ASP A 80 10.34 14.33 -0.59
C ASP A 80 9.11 13.49 -0.20
N GLN A 81 8.07 13.51 -1.04
CA GLN A 81 6.89 12.68 -0.84
C GLN A 81 7.24 11.19 -0.95
N VAL A 82 8.10 10.82 -1.90
CA VAL A 82 8.59 9.45 -2.05
C VAL A 82 9.40 9.01 -0.83
N ALA A 83 10.21 9.89 -0.24
CA ALA A 83 10.99 9.61 0.96
C ALA A 83 10.09 9.37 2.17
N GLN A 84 9.09 10.23 2.40
CA GLN A 84 8.11 10.04 3.47
C GLN A 84 7.36 8.71 3.32
N ILE A 85 6.87 8.41 2.11
CA ILE A 85 6.19 7.14 1.81
C ILE A 85 7.12 5.93 2.02
N ALA A 86 8.39 6.07 1.68
CA ALA A 86 9.38 5.01 1.86
C ALA A 86 9.70 4.76 3.34
N GLU A 87 9.74 5.80 4.17
CA GLU A 87 9.92 5.70 5.62
C GLU A 87 8.72 5.05 6.29
N ASP A 88 7.51 5.48 5.95
CA ASP A 88 6.27 4.90 6.46
C ASP A 88 6.15 3.41 6.13
N LYS A 89 6.62 3.02 4.94
CA LYS A 89 6.55 1.64 4.45
C LYS A 89 7.79 0.80 4.81
N MET A 90 8.78 1.35 5.50
CA MET A 90 10.06 0.69 5.73
C MET A 90 9.92 -0.62 6.51
N THR A 91 8.94 -0.71 7.41
CA THR A 91 8.65 -1.93 8.19
C THR A 91 8.11 -3.09 7.34
N ASP A 92 7.53 -2.80 6.17
CA ASP A 92 6.95 -3.80 5.26
C ASP A 92 7.83 -4.09 4.04
N LEU A 93 8.92 -3.34 3.86
CA LEU A 93 9.84 -3.51 2.75
C LEU A 93 11.05 -4.33 3.17
N ASN A 94 11.53 -5.19 2.28
CA ASN A 94 12.73 -6.02 2.51
C ASN A 94 14.04 -5.26 2.29
N CYS A 95 14.04 -3.92 2.30
CA CYS A 95 15.24 -3.13 1.99
C CYS A 95 15.92 -2.62 3.26
N PHE A 96 17.25 -2.69 3.25
CA PHE A 96 18.11 -2.31 4.37
C PHE A 96 18.48 -0.83 4.36
N THR A 97 18.26 -0.13 3.23
CA THR A 97 18.65 1.28 3.04
C THR A 97 17.46 2.10 2.56
N LYS A 98 17.41 3.38 2.98
CA LYS A 98 16.39 4.33 2.54
C LYS A 98 16.43 4.57 1.01
N ASP A 99 17.61 4.53 0.38
CA ASP A 99 17.74 4.70 -1.08
C ASP A 99 17.07 3.58 -1.88
N ALA A 100 17.21 2.33 -1.41
CA ALA A 100 16.55 1.19 -2.02
C ALA A 100 15.03 1.29 -1.84
N ALA A 101 14.56 1.70 -0.66
CA ALA A 101 13.14 1.93 -0.40
C ALA A 101 12.55 3.00 -1.33
N MET A 102 13.22 4.15 -1.46
CA MET A 102 12.82 5.22 -2.37
C MET A 102 12.80 4.75 -3.84
N SER A 103 13.78 3.95 -4.27
CA SER A 103 13.83 3.40 -5.62
C SER A 103 12.67 2.43 -5.91
N MET A 104 12.26 1.61 -4.93
CA MET A 104 11.10 0.72 -5.05
C MET A 104 9.78 1.50 -5.17
N VAL A 105 9.64 2.57 -4.38
CA VAL A 105 8.46 3.45 -4.43
C VAL A 105 8.43 4.21 -5.77
N ALA A 106 9.56 4.73 -6.23
CA ALA A 106 9.68 5.37 -7.54
C ALA A 106 9.36 4.42 -8.71
N GLY A 107 9.77 3.15 -8.62
CA GLY A 107 9.41 2.12 -9.60
C GLY A 107 7.91 1.85 -9.66
N THR A 108 7.24 1.90 -8.50
CA THR A 108 5.78 1.80 -8.42
C THR A 108 5.11 3.02 -9.05
N ALA A 109 5.60 4.23 -8.75
CA ALA A 109 5.11 5.47 -9.34
C ALA A 109 5.20 5.46 -10.88
N ARG A 110 6.33 5.01 -11.43
CA ARG A 110 6.53 4.87 -12.89
C ARG A 110 5.50 3.93 -13.52
N SER A 111 5.26 2.77 -12.90
CA SER A 111 4.32 1.77 -13.39
C SER A 111 2.86 2.24 -13.35
N MET A 112 2.55 3.23 -12.50
CA MET A 112 1.23 3.87 -12.45
C MET A 112 1.08 5.07 -13.38
N GLY A 113 2.15 5.49 -14.06
CA GLY A 113 2.16 6.67 -14.92
C GLY A 113 2.35 7.99 -14.15
N LEU A 114 2.96 7.95 -12.97
CA LEU A 114 3.36 9.16 -12.24
C LEU A 114 4.79 9.57 -12.61
N LYS A 115 5.01 10.86 -12.85
CA LYS A 115 6.35 11.42 -13.08
C LYS A 115 6.96 11.81 -11.74
N VAL A 116 8.04 11.15 -11.34
CA VAL A 116 8.83 11.59 -10.19
C VAL A 116 9.64 12.82 -10.63
N THR A 117 9.42 13.96 -9.98
CA THR A 117 10.09 15.23 -10.29
C THR A 117 11.13 15.56 -9.22
N GLY A 118 12.35 15.87 -9.66
CA GLY A 118 13.47 16.28 -8.81
C GLY A 118 14.71 15.39 -8.99
N THR A 119 15.80 15.77 -8.34
CA THR A 119 17.06 15.04 -8.32
C THR A 119 16.95 13.86 -7.37
N LYS A 120 17.34 12.65 -7.79
CA LYS A 120 17.49 11.53 -6.86
C LYS A 120 18.55 11.96 -5.83
N PRO A 121 18.31 11.82 -4.51
CA PRO A 121 19.26 12.28 -3.49
C PRO A 121 20.64 11.60 -3.53
N ASN A 122 20.86 10.59 -4.38
CA ASN A 122 22.13 9.92 -4.60
C ASN A 122 22.41 9.65 -6.10
N ALA A 123 22.14 10.61 -6.99
CA ALA A 123 22.63 10.58 -8.37
C ALA A 123 24.01 11.21 -8.48
#